data_AF-Q7RS24-F1
#
_entry.id   AF-Q7RS24-F1
#
_cell.length_a   1.000
_cell.length_b   1.000
_cell.length_c   1.000
_cell.angle_alpha   90.00
_cell.angle_beta   90.00
_cell.angle_gamma   90.00
#
_symmetry.space_group_name_H-M   'P 1'
#
loop_
_entity.id
_entity.type
_entity.pdbx_description
1 polymer ?
#
loop_
_entity_poly.entity_id
_entity_poly.type
_entity_poly.pdbx_seq_one_letter_code
_entity_poly.pdbx_strand_id
1 'polypeptide(L)'
;MNQNEIHKNLEKEDVNKLIDNSLKSADTDDEHSYFLQQNNIYWETGHRTYIPFFHFLIHKYTNKIIDDQIRNFRNSVKSVHHTPFVFHKDGYFRSYYGDPDINMIFNLKKNTNFVFNSTGSLNSYNLLSNNSTYDKPTHIFNQVIMSAFKMDLKNALETAI
;
A
#
# COMPACT_ATOMS: atom_id res chain seq x y z
N MET A 1 -26.64 -12.26 52.68
CA MET A 1 -26.79 -11.72 51.31
C MET A 1 -26.53 -12.88 50.35
N ASN A 2 -27.53 -13.29 49.57
CA ASN A 2 -27.55 -14.60 48.90
C ASN A 2 -26.58 -14.65 47.71
N GLN A 3 -25.69 -15.65 47.67
CA GLN A 3 -24.72 -15.84 46.56
C GLN A 3 -25.42 -16.00 45.19
N ASN A 4 -26.64 -16.52 45.17
CA ASN A 4 -27.45 -16.65 43.96
C ASN A 4 -27.93 -15.30 43.39
N GLU A 5 -28.07 -14.25 44.21
CA GLU A 5 -28.44 -12.92 43.73
C GLU A 5 -27.25 -12.21 43.09
N ILE A 6 -26.04 -12.45 43.60
CA ILE A 6 -24.79 -11.86 43.07
C ILE A 6 -24.50 -12.42 41.67
N HIS A 7 -24.61 -13.74 41.48
CA HIS A 7 -24.38 -14.38 40.17
C HIS A 7 -25.39 -13.92 39.12
N LYS A 8 -26.66 -13.75 39.52
CA LYS A 8 -27.74 -13.29 38.64
C LYS A 8 -27.62 -11.81 38.27
N ASN A 9 -26.96 -11.01 39.10
CA ASN A 9 -26.66 -9.61 38.80
C ASN A 9 -25.43 -9.47 37.89
N LEU A 10 -24.42 -10.31 38.06
CA LEU A 10 -23.25 -10.36 37.16
C LEU A 10 -23.64 -10.74 35.72
N GLU A 11 -24.48 -11.77 35.55
CA GLU A 11 -24.98 -12.14 34.22
C GLU A 11 -25.83 -11.04 33.57
N LYS A 12 -26.60 -10.28 34.37
CA LYS A 12 -27.38 -9.14 33.86
C LYS A 12 -26.49 -7.97 33.47
N GLU A 13 -25.43 -7.69 34.23
CA GLU A 13 -24.48 -6.63 33.88
C GLU A 13 -23.74 -6.94 32.58
N ASP A 14 -23.34 -8.19 32.36
CA ASP A 14 -22.66 -8.60 31.13
C ASP A 14 -23.61 -8.59 29.93
N VAL A 15 -24.87 -9.00 30.11
CA VAL A 15 -25.91 -8.87 29.08
C VAL A 15 -26.18 -7.40 28.75
N ASN A 16 -26.28 -6.52 29.75
CA ASN A 16 -26.49 -5.09 29.53
C ASN A 16 -25.29 -4.45 28.80
N LYS A 17 -24.05 -4.85 29.12
CA LYS A 17 -22.85 -4.40 28.38
C LYS A 17 -22.86 -4.87 26.94
N LEU A 18 -23.31 -6.10 26.66
CA LEU A 18 -23.46 -6.61 25.29
C LEU A 18 -24.54 -5.85 24.52
N ILE A 19 -25.65 -5.49 25.17
CA ILE A 19 -26.72 -4.68 24.58
C ILE A 19 -26.22 -3.26 24.27
N ASP A 20 -25.53 -2.61 25.21
CA ASP A 20 -24.98 -1.27 25.03
C ASP A 20 -23.91 -1.23 23.91
N ASN A 21 -23.10 -2.28 23.79
CA ASN A 21 -22.11 -2.41 22.72
C ASN A 21 -22.74 -2.79 21.36
N SER A 22 -23.86 -3.52 21.35
CA SER A 22 -24.60 -3.86 20.13
C SER A 22 -25.29 -2.66 19.48
N LEU A 23 -25.54 -1.58 20.23
CA LEU A 23 -26.08 -0.34 19.67
C LEU A 23 -25.00 0.57 19.07
N LYS A 24 -23.73 0.37 19.46
CA LYS A 24 -22.57 1.15 19.00
C LYS A 24 -21.91 0.61 17.74
N SER A 25 -22.33 -0.55 17.25
CA SER A 25 -21.80 -1.20 16.04
C SER A 25 -22.21 -0.54 14.71
N ALA A 26 -22.91 0.60 14.76
CA ALA A 26 -23.25 1.43 13.61
C ALA A 26 -22.34 2.68 13.46
N ASP A 27 -21.57 3.02 14.50
CA ASP A 27 -20.63 4.14 14.46
C ASP A 27 -19.29 3.65 13.90
N THR A 28 -18.98 4.05 12.67
CA THR A 28 -17.78 3.65 11.90
C THR A 28 -16.48 4.33 12.34
N ASP A 29 -16.55 5.28 13.27
CA ASP A 29 -15.44 6.21 13.54
C ASP A 29 -14.56 5.80 14.73
N ASP A 30 -14.97 4.81 15.54
CA ASP A 30 -14.18 4.31 16.66
C ASP A 30 -13.89 2.81 16.53
N GLU A 31 -12.65 2.43 16.82
CA GLU A 31 -12.04 1.09 16.73
C GLU A 31 -12.80 -0.01 17.49
N HIS A 32 -13.96 -0.44 16.99
CA HIS A 32 -14.75 -1.51 17.59
C HIS A 32 -14.87 -2.71 16.65
N SER A 33 -14.43 -3.87 17.16
CA SER A 33 -14.29 -5.14 16.44
C SER A 33 -15.61 -5.86 16.12
N TYR A 34 -16.75 -5.17 16.21
CA TYR A 34 -18.09 -5.77 16.13
C TYR A 34 -18.90 -5.09 15.02
N PHE A 35 -18.75 -5.58 13.79
CA PHE A 35 -19.56 -5.15 12.66
C PHE A 35 -20.91 -5.89 12.66
N LEU A 36 -22.01 -5.16 12.41
CA LEU A 36 -23.31 -5.78 12.18
C LEU A 36 -23.35 -6.47 10.82
N GLN A 37 -23.99 -7.64 10.77
CA GLN A 37 -24.25 -8.33 9.51
C GLN A 37 -25.25 -7.51 8.67
N GLN A 38 -24.77 -6.90 7.58
CA GLN A 38 -25.60 -6.05 6.71
C GLN A 38 -26.43 -6.85 5.69
N ASN A 39 -25.98 -8.06 5.32
CA ASN A 39 -26.56 -8.84 4.24
C ASN A 39 -27.00 -10.23 4.71
N ASN A 40 -28.01 -10.77 4.05
CA ASN A 40 -28.47 -12.15 4.28
C ASN A 40 -27.44 -13.16 3.75
N ILE A 41 -27.21 -14.22 4.53
CA ILE A 41 -26.39 -15.37 4.13
C ILE A 41 -27.36 -16.52 3.86
N TYR A 42 -27.45 -16.99 2.62
CA TYR A 42 -28.34 -18.08 2.22
C TYR A 42 -27.64 -19.08 1.29
N TRP A 43 -28.23 -20.27 1.18
CA TRP A 43 -27.79 -21.32 0.27
C TRP A 43 -28.94 -21.70 -0.65
N GLU A 44 -28.74 -21.59 -1.97
CA GLU A 44 -29.81 -21.84 -2.95
C GLU A 44 -30.14 -23.32 -3.11
N THR A 45 -31.38 -23.58 -3.50
CA THR A 45 -31.87 -24.91 -3.82
C THR A 45 -31.14 -25.47 -5.04
N GLY A 46 -30.42 -26.58 -4.86
CA GLY A 46 -29.66 -27.24 -5.92
C GLY A 46 -28.15 -26.97 -5.89
N HIS A 47 -27.67 -26.05 -5.04
CA HIS A 47 -26.23 -25.88 -4.81
C HIS A 47 -25.64 -27.07 -4.04
N ARG A 48 -24.59 -27.67 -4.61
CA ARG A 48 -23.87 -28.81 -4.01
C ARG A 48 -22.74 -28.32 -3.11
N THR A 49 -22.63 -28.88 -1.91
CA THR A 49 -21.62 -28.47 -0.91
C THR A 49 -20.26 -29.16 -1.11
N TYR A 50 -20.22 -30.33 -1.77
CA TYR A 50 -19.00 -31.15 -1.97
C TYR A 50 -18.27 -31.59 -0.68
N ILE A 51 -18.91 -31.46 0.47
CA ILE A 51 -18.38 -31.86 1.77
C ILE A 51 -19.08 -33.17 2.19
N PRO A 52 -18.35 -34.29 2.34
CA PRO A 52 -18.92 -35.55 2.79
C PRO A 52 -19.23 -35.54 4.29
N PHE A 53 -20.06 -36.48 4.76
CA PHE A 53 -20.47 -36.57 6.17
C PHE A 53 -19.29 -36.78 7.14
N PHE A 54 -18.18 -37.36 6.68
CA PHE A 54 -16.98 -37.63 7.46
C PHE A 54 -15.89 -36.55 7.30
N HIS A 55 -16.22 -35.37 6.76
CA HIS A 55 -15.23 -34.31 6.53
C HIS A 55 -14.42 -33.92 7.78
N PHE A 56 -15.04 -33.99 8.97
CA PHE A 56 -14.37 -33.71 10.24
C PHE A 56 -13.25 -34.72 10.58
N LEU A 57 -13.25 -35.91 9.99
CA LEU A 57 -12.19 -36.91 10.11
C LEU A 57 -11.05 -36.70 9.10
N ILE A 58 -11.28 -35.89 8.06
CA ILE A 58 -10.31 -35.66 7.00
C ILE A 58 -9.41 -34.50 7.42
N HIS A 59 -8.18 -34.82 7.80
CA HIS A 59 -7.17 -33.81 8.10
C HIS A 59 -6.31 -33.50 6.87
N LYS A 60 -5.94 -32.22 6.73
CA LYS A 60 -4.96 -31.80 5.74
C LYS A 60 -3.60 -32.41 6.10
N TYR A 61 -2.94 -33.00 5.12
CA TYR A 61 -1.64 -33.65 5.28
C TYR A 61 -0.70 -33.20 4.16
N THR A 62 0.58 -33.02 4.49
CA THR A 62 1.62 -32.63 3.55
C THR A 62 2.82 -33.55 3.70
N ASN A 63 3.29 -34.09 2.57
CA ASN A 63 4.50 -34.93 2.53
C ASN A 63 5.79 -34.12 2.70
N LYS A 64 5.73 -32.79 2.55
CA LYS A 64 6.91 -31.91 2.53
C LYS A 64 7.84 -32.15 3.74
N ILE A 65 7.27 -32.29 4.94
CA ILE A 65 8.06 -32.47 6.16
C ILE A 65 8.82 -33.81 6.13
N ILE A 66 8.15 -34.89 5.73
CA ILE A 66 8.77 -36.22 5.64
C ILE A 66 9.83 -36.23 4.54
N ASP A 67 9.52 -35.64 3.38
CA ASP A 67 10.45 -35.55 2.27
C ASP A 67 11.71 -34.75 2.65
N ASP A 68 11.56 -33.64 3.38
CA ASP A 68 12.68 -32.82 3.84
C ASP A 68 13.51 -33.55 4.93
N GLN A 69 12.87 -34.32 5.82
CA GLN A 69 13.58 -35.19 6.77
C GLN A 69 14.38 -36.29 6.08
N ILE A 70 13.78 -37.00 5.11
CA ILE A 70 14.46 -38.04 4.32
C ILE A 70 15.62 -37.42 3.52
N ARG A 71 15.41 -36.24 2.93
CA ARG A 71 16.43 -35.52 2.17
C ARG A 71 17.62 -35.14 3.05
N ASN A 72 17.35 -34.66 4.27
CA ASN A 72 18.38 -34.37 5.28
C ASN A 72 19.10 -35.63 5.75
N PHE A 73 18.36 -36.73 6.00
CA PHE A 73 18.95 -38.00 6.43
C PHE A 73 19.85 -38.64 5.37
N ARG A 74 19.43 -38.61 4.10
CA ARG A 74 20.19 -39.19 2.98
C ARG A 74 21.34 -38.30 2.50
N ASN A 75 21.53 -37.10 3.06
CA ASN A 75 22.44 -36.08 2.54
C ASN A 75 22.28 -35.86 1.03
N SER A 76 21.03 -35.85 0.57
CA SER A 76 20.70 -35.65 -0.84
C SER A 76 20.88 -34.17 -1.23
N VAL A 77 20.71 -33.86 -2.52
CA VAL A 77 20.87 -32.51 -3.07
C VAL A 77 19.97 -31.52 -2.33
N LYS A 78 20.58 -30.48 -1.74
CA LYS A 78 19.88 -29.39 -1.07
C LYS A 78 19.48 -28.31 -2.08
N SER A 79 18.36 -27.65 -1.82
CA SER A 79 17.93 -26.52 -2.63
C SER A 79 18.87 -25.32 -2.46
N VAL A 80 19.00 -24.50 -3.51
CA VAL A 80 19.78 -23.24 -3.51
C VAL A 80 19.29 -22.25 -2.45
N HIS A 81 18.07 -22.42 -1.94
CA HIS A 81 17.56 -21.62 -0.82
C HIS A 81 18.32 -21.84 0.48
N HIS A 82 19.06 -22.94 0.65
CA HIS A 82 19.89 -23.15 1.84
C HIS A 82 21.17 -22.31 1.85
N THR A 83 21.56 -21.74 0.72
CA THR A 83 22.71 -20.84 0.66
C THR A 83 22.26 -19.39 0.80
N PRO A 84 22.83 -18.62 1.76
CA PRO A 84 22.43 -17.23 2.00
C PRO A 84 22.75 -16.31 0.81
N PHE A 85 23.75 -16.66 0.02
CA PHE A 85 24.17 -15.89 -1.14
C PHE A 85 23.27 -16.16 -2.36
N VAL A 86 22.94 -15.11 -3.11
CA VAL A 86 22.07 -15.19 -4.28
C VAL A 86 22.88 -15.02 -5.56
N PHE A 87 23.14 -16.12 -6.28
CA PHE A 87 24.03 -16.11 -7.45
C PHE A 87 23.45 -15.45 -8.72
N HIS A 88 22.13 -15.27 -8.81
CA HIS A 88 21.51 -14.71 -10.02
C HIS A 88 21.47 -13.17 -10.03
N LYS A 89 21.87 -12.50 -8.94
CA LYS A 89 21.94 -11.03 -8.84
C LYS A 89 23.09 -10.62 -7.94
N ASP A 90 23.92 -9.70 -8.40
CA ASP A 90 25.08 -9.24 -7.64
C ASP A 90 24.69 -8.46 -6.38
N GLY A 91 25.33 -8.82 -5.27
CA GLY A 91 25.16 -8.11 -3.99
C GLY A 91 23.85 -8.40 -3.26
N TYR A 92 23.16 -9.49 -3.59
CA TYR A 92 21.92 -9.88 -2.90
C TYR A 92 22.13 -11.02 -1.90
N PHE A 93 21.48 -10.92 -0.74
CA PHE A 93 21.51 -11.91 0.33
C PHE A 93 20.10 -12.30 0.78
N ARG A 94 19.93 -13.56 1.17
CA ARG A 94 18.69 -14.09 1.76
C ARG A 94 18.68 -13.87 3.27
N SER A 95 17.61 -13.28 3.77
CA SER A 95 17.24 -13.29 5.19
C SER A 95 16.23 -14.39 5.44
N TYR A 96 16.49 -15.22 6.44
CA TYR A 96 15.65 -16.38 6.79
C TYR A 96 14.77 -16.08 7.99
N TYR A 97 13.52 -16.53 7.94
CA TYR A 97 12.57 -16.42 9.04
C TYR A 97 12.37 -17.77 9.71
N GLY A 98 13.40 -18.22 10.43
CA GLY A 98 13.39 -19.51 11.14
C GLY A 98 13.53 -20.76 10.27
N ASP A 99 13.22 -20.68 8.97
CA ASP A 99 13.30 -21.80 8.01
C ASP A 99 13.96 -21.36 6.67
N PRO A 100 14.87 -22.16 6.08
CA PRO A 100 15.41 -21.92 4.74
C PRO A 100 14.37 -21.73 3.63
N ASP A 101 13.20 -22.35 3.74
CA ASP A 101 12.10 -22.23 2.78
C ASP A 101 11.40 -20.86 2.83
N ILE A 102 11.47 -20.18 3.97
CA ILE A 102 10.87 -18.87 4.19
C ILE A 102 11.99 -17.84 4.23
N ASN A 103 12.28 -17.29 3.05
CA ASN A 103 13.33 -16.29 2.91
C ASN A 103 12.88 -15.07 2.09
N MET A 104 13.47 -13.92 2.43
CA MET A 104 13.37 -12.69 1.65
C MET A 104 14.75 -12.28 1.15
N ILE A 105 14.81 -11.71 -0.04
CA ILE A 105 16.06 -11.32 -0.70
C ILE A 105 16.27 -9.81 -0.55
N PHE A 106 17.38 -9.42 0.06
CA PHE A 106 17.77 -8.03 0.27
C PHE A 106 18.98 -7.66 -0.58
N ASN A 107 18.97 -6.43 -1.10
CA ASN A 107 20.13 -5.87 -1.78
C ASN A 107 21.08 -5.26 -0.75
N LEU A 108 22.33 -5.73 -0.71
CA LEU A 108 23.38 -5.12 0.11
C LEU A 108 23.98 -3.89 -0.55
N LYS A 109 23.88 -3.77 -1.88
CA LYS A 109 24.45 -2.63 -2.61
C LYS A 109 23.57 -1.40 -2.40
N LYS A 110 24.16 -0.35 -1.82
CA LYS A 110 23.58 0.99 -1.86
C LYS A 110 23.68 1.53 -3.28
N ASN A 111 22.54 1.75 -3.93
CA ASN A 111 22.50 2.34 -5.26
C ASN A 111 22.84 3.83 -5.17
N THR A 112 23.98 4.23 -5.74
CA THR A 112 24.36 5.63 -5.89
C THR A 112 23.72 6.17 -7.17
N ASN A 113 22.74 7.06 -7.02
CA ASN A 113 22.15 7.76 -8.15
C ASN A 113 22.92 9.06 -8.40
N PHE A 114 23.31 9.30 -9.65
CA PHE A 114 23.97 10.53 -10.06
C PHE A 114 23.00 11.35 -10.90
N VAL A 115 22.94 12.65 -10.61
CA VAL A 115 22.15 13.60 -11.38
C VAL A 115 23.07 14.75 -11.78
N PHE A 116 23.21 14.97 -13.09
CA PHE A 116 24.01 16.07 -13.63
C PHE A 116 23.16 17.33 -13.83
N ASN A 117 22.57 17.83 -12.74
CA ASN A 117 21.80 19.07 -12.74
C ASN A 117 22.41 20.07 -11.76
N SER A 118 22.42 21.36 -12.12
CA SER A 118 22.78 22.43 -11.20
C SER A 118 21.73 22.56 -10.09
N THR A 119 22.16 22.57 -8.84
CA THR A 119 21.26 22.80 -7.70
C THR A 119 20.78 24.24 -7.65
N GLY A 120 19.47 24.46 -7.40
CA GLY A 120 18.90 25.79 -7.18
C GLY A 120 18.62 26.63 -8.43
N SER A 121 18.74 26.07 -9.64
CA SER A 121 18.47 26.81 -10.89
C SER A 121 16.99 26.97 -11.23
N LEU A 122 16.11 26.15 -10.65
CA LEU A 122 14.68 26.16 -10.92
C LEU A 122 13.90 26.22 -9.61
N ASN A 123 13.01 27.20 -9.51
CA ASN A 123 12.02 27.30 -8.44
C ASN A 123 10.64 27.00 -9.03
N SER A 124 10.04 25.86 -8.66
CA SER A 124 8.72 25.43 -9.14
C SER A 124 7.58 26.36 -8.71
N TYR A 125 7.75 27.12 -7.63
CA TYR A 125 6.72 28.03 -7.11
C TYR A 125 6.67 29.38 -7.83
N ASN A 126 7.76 29.82 -8.47
CA ASN A 126 7.87 31.13 -9.13
C ASN A 126 7.72 31.07 -10.66
N LEU A 127 7.24 29.95 -11.20
CA LEU A 127 7.05 29.73 -12.64
C LEU A 127 5.91 30.56 -13.26
N LEU A 128 5.27 31.48 -12.55
CA LEU A 128 4.10 32.21 -13.07
C LEU A 128 4.34 33.71 -13.28
N SER A 129 5.34 34.32 -12.65
CA SER A 129 5.44 35.79 -12.65
C SER A 129 6.71 36.37 -13.26
N ASN A 130 7.87 35.70 -13.23
CA ASN A 130 9.12 36.41 -13.52
C ASN A 130 10.18 35.71 -14.39
N ASN A 131 9.98 34.48 -14.87
CA ASN A 131 10.83 33.85 -15.90
C ASN A 131 10.43 32.38 -16.09
N SER A 132 9.30 32.12 -16.73
CA SER A 132 8.98 30.77 -17.18
C SER A 132 8.91 30.77 -18.69
N THR A 133 9.99 30.25 -19.26
CA THR A 133 10.23 30.06 -20.69
C THR A 133 10.21 31.36 -21.50
N TYR A 134 11.39 31.77 -21.96
CA TYR A 134 11.51 32.67 -23.11
C TYR A 134 10.84 32.00 -24.32
N ASP A 135 9.53 32.16 -24.43
CA ASP A 135 8.80 31.73 -25.60
C ASP A 135 9.12 32.74 -26.71
N LYS A 136 10.09 32.36 -27.54
CA LYS A 136 10.62 33.19 -28.63
C LYS A 136 9.49 33.84 -29.45
N PRO A 137 8.43 33.12 -29.87
CA PRO A 137 7.33 33.69 -30.62
C PRO A 137 6.58 34.79 -29.86
N THR A 138 6.19 34.56 -28.60
CA THR A 138 5.49 35.57 -27.79
C THR A 138 6.33 36.81 -27.55
N HIS A 139 7.63 36.64 -27.30
CA HIS A 139 8.55 37.77 -27.14
C HIS A 139 8.67 38.58 -28.43
N ILE A 140 8.84 37.93 -29.58
CA ILE A 140 8.90 38.59 -30.90
C ILE A 140 7.59 39.33 -31.19
N PHE A 141 6.44 38.69 -30.94
CA PHE A 141 5.13 39.31 -31.13
C PHE A 141 4.95 40.57 -30.27
N ASN A 142 5.30 40.50 -28.98
CA ASN A 142 5.23 41.64 -28.08
C ASN A 142 6.12 42.80 -28.54
N GLN A 143 7.30 42.51 -29.08
CA GLN A 143 8.18 43.53 -29.66
C GLN A 143 7.56 44.20 -30.89
N VAL A 144 6.91 43.43 -31.77
CA VAL A 144 6.23 43.97 -32.96
C VAL A 144 5.09 44.89 -32.54
N ILE A 145 4.23 44.46 -31.61
CA ILE A 145 3.10 45.27 -31.10
C ILE A 145 3.61 46.54 -30.42
N MET A 146 4.63 46.43 -29.57
CA MET A 146 5.25 47.59 -28.90
C MET A 146 5.88 48.57 -29.91
N SER A 147 6.49 48.06 -30.98
CA SER A 147 7.05 48.90 -32.04
C SER A 147 5.98 49.65 -32.81
N ALA A 148 4.89 48.98 -33.20
CA ALA A 148 3.76 49.60 -33.89
C ALA A 148 3.12 50.68 -33.01
N PHE A 149 2.85 50.36 -31.73
CA PHE A 149 2.29 51.31 -30.77
C PHE A 149 3.15 52.56 -30.60
N LYS A 150 4.48 52.41 -30.49
CA LYS A 150 5.40 53.55 -30.39
C LYS A 150 5.37 54.45 -31.63
N MET A 151 5.23 53.86 -32.81
CA MET A 151 5.16 54.60 -34.07
C MET A 151 3.85 55.39 -34.18
N ASP A 152 2.73 54.78 -33.78
CA ASP A 152 1.43 55.46 -33.76
C ASP A 152 1.40 56.61 -32.73
N LEU A 153 1.96 56.38 -31.54
CA LEU A 153 2.06 57.40 -30.49
C LEU A 153 2.94 58.58 -30.96
N LYS A 154 4.07 58.29 -31.60
CA LYS A 154 4.93 59.31 -32.19
C LYS A 154 4.17 60.15 -33.22
N ASN A 155 3.47 59.51 -34.16
CA ASN A 155 2.68 60.22 -35.16
C ASN A 155 1.58 61.08 -34.52
N ALA A 156 0.89 60.58 -33.50
CA ALA A 156 -0.16 61.31 -32.78
C ALA A 156 0.39 62.54 -32.03
N LEU A 157 1.60 62.46 -31.47
CA LEU A 157 2.26 63.59 -30.83
C LEU A 157 2.75 64.63 -31.84
N GLU A 158 3.30 64.19 -32.98
CA GLU A 158 3.77 65.09 -34.03
C GLU A 158 2.62 65.82 -34.75
N THR A 159 1.41 65.25 -34.76
CA THR A 159 0.20 65.89 -35.29
C THR A 159 -0.54 66.77 -34.28
N ALA A 160 -0.20 66.68 -32.98
CA ALA A 160 -0.77 67.51 -31.92
C ALA A 160 -0.03 68.84 -31.70
N ILE A 161 1.11 69.04 -32.39
CA ILE A 161 1.90 70.29 -32.44
C ILE A 161 1.60 71.01 -33.76
#